data_AF-A0A0L8I254-F1
#
_entry.id   AF-A0A0L8I254-F1
#
_cell.length_a   1.000
_cell.length_b   1.000
_cell.length_c   1.000
_cell.angle_alpha   90.00
_cell.angle_beta   90.00
_cell.angle_gamma   90.00
#
_symmetry.space_group_name_H-M   'P 1'
#
loop_
_entity.id
_entity.type
_entity.pdbx_description
1 polymer ?
#
loop_
_entity_poly.entity_id
_entity_poly.type
_entity_poly.pdbx_seq_one_letter_code
_entity_poly.pdbx_strand_id
1 'polypeptide(L)' 'PDHNIPPHAEYVLEFRNALKIREELSYPLVVHCCDGVGRTGAYICIDILLNEMVSDQDVDVLACIKKLR' A
#
# COMPACT_ATOMS: atom_id res chain seq x y z
N PRO A 1 -11.02 10.11 -13.06
CA PRO A 1 -12.18 10.78 -12.43
C PRO A 1 -11.72 11.71 -11.29
N ASP A 2 -11.79 13.03 -11.48
CA ASP A 2 -10.96 14.09 -10.87
C ASP A 2 -10.89 14.22 -9.33
N HIS A 3 -11.47 13.30 -8.56
CA HIS A 3 -11.15 13.03 -7.15
C HIS A 3 -10.94 11.51 -6.94
N ASN A 4 -9.87 11.00 -7.56
CA ASN A 4 -9.58 9.59 -7.92
C ASN A 4 -9.17 8.68 -6.74
N ILE A 5 -10.03 8.45 -5.74
CA ILE A 5 -9.87 7.33 -4.81
C ILE A 5 -10.84 6.19 -5.19
N PRO A 6 -10.48 4.92 -4.91
CA PRO A 6 -11.45 3.84 -4.96
C PRO A 6 -12.66 4.17 -4.08
N PRO A 7 -13.90 3.92 -4.54
CA PRO A 7 -15.10 4.24 -3.77
C PRO A 7 -15.24 3.37 -2.50
N HIS A 8 -14.53 2.24 -2.47
CA HIS A 8 -14.55 1.25 -1.40
C HIS A 8 -13.11 0.82 -1.09
N ALA A 9 -12.77 0.70 0.20
CA ALA A 9 -11.43 0.34 0.65
C ALA A 9 -11.09 -1.12 0.26
N GLU A 10 -12.11 -1.96 0.20
CA GLU A 10 -12.06 -3.36 -0.21
C GLU A 10 -11.31 -3.54 -1.53
N TYR A 11 -11.45 -2.62 -2.48
CA TYR A 11 -10.77 -2.73 -3.77
C TYR A 11 -9.25 -2.71 -3.65
N VAL A 12 -8.71 -1.91 -2.73
CA VAL A 12 -7.27 -1.86 -2.47
C VAL A 12 -6.82 -3.09 -1.69
N LEU A 13 -7.64 -3.56 -0.74
CA LEU A 13 -7.35 -4.74 0.06
C LEU A 13 -7.35 -6.03 -0.77
N GLU A 14 -8.33 -6.19 -1.65
CA GLU A 14 -8.42 -7.31 -2.60
C GLU A 14 -7.22 -7.33 -3.54
N PHE A 15 -6.86 -6.18 -4.11
CA PHE A 15 -5.68 -6.04 -4.96
C PHE A 15 -4.39 -6.45 -4.24
N ARG A 16 -4.17 -5.94 -3.02
CA ARG A 16 -3.02 -6.31 -2.17
C ARG A 16 -2.99 -7.80 -1.86
N ASN A 17 -4.12 -8.38 -1.46
CA ASN A 17 -4.19 -9.80 -1.12
C ASN A 17 -3.91 -10.70 -2.34
N ALA A 18 -4.41 -10.32 -3.52
CA ALA A 18 -4.12 -11.04 -4.75
C ALA A 18 -2.62 -11.05 -5.10
N LEU A 19 -1.89 -9.98 -4.80
CA LEU A 19 -0.43 -9.91 -4.98
C LEU A 19 0.31 -10.80 -3.99
N LYS A 20 -0.07 -10.74 -2.70
CA LYS A 20 0.56 -11.56 -1.65
C LYS A 20 0.41 -13.06 -1.84
N ILE A 21 -0.70 -13.51 -2.41
CA ILE A 21 -0.91 -14.94 -2.72
C ILE A 21 -0.01 -15.39 -3.88
N ARG A 22 0.34 -14.48 -4.79
CA ARG A 22 1.08 -14.79 -6.03
C ARG A 22 2.59 -14.76 -5.86
N GLU A 23 3.11 -14.08 -4.85
CA GLU A 23 4.55 -13.87 -4.69
C GLU A 23 5.05 -14.34 -3.32
N GLU A 24 5.85 -15.41 -3.30
CA GLU A 24 6.94 -15.51 -2.34
C GLU A 24 8.02 -14.52 -2.79
N LEU A 25 7.88 -13.26 -2.37
CA LEU A 25 8.70 -12.14 -2.82
C LEU A 25 10.20 -12.39 -2.54
N SER A 26 10.90 -12.96 -3.52
CA SER A 26 12.36 -13.05 -3.55
C SER A 26 13.01 -11.80 -4.16
N TYR A 27 12.18 -10.86 -4.66
CA TYR A 27 12.60 -9.68 -5.40
C TYR A 27 11.72 -8.47 -5.04
N PRO A 28 12.17 -7.23 -5.27
CA PRO A 28 11.37 -6.03 -5.02
C PRO A 28 10.15 -5.91 -5.95
N LEU A 29 9.00 -5.51 -5.39
CA LEU A 29 7.79 -5.21 -6.17
C LEU A 29 7.86 -3.81 -6.79
N VAL A 30 7.66 -3.71 -8.10
CA VAL A 30 7.56 -2.42 -8.80
C VAL A 30 6.12 -1.91 -8.74
N VAL A 31 5.92 -0.76 -8.10
CA VAL A 31 4.62 -0.07 -8.03
C VAL A 31 4.74 1.29 -8.70
N HIS A 32 3.87 1.58 -9.66
CA HIS A 32 3.85 2.87 -10.35
C HIS A 32 2.44 3.44 -10.50
N CYS A 33 2.35 4.75 -10.75
CA CYS A 33 1.12 5.40 -11.18
C CYS A 33 1.41 6.29 -12.39
N CYS A 34 1.08 7.59 -12.34
CA CYS A 34 1.50 8.57 -13.34
C CYS A 34 2.92 9.05 -13.02
N ASP A 35 3.06 9.87 -11.98
CA ASP A 35 4.37 10.41 -11.57
C ASP A 35 5.05 9.57 -10.47
N GLY A 36 4.47 8.44 -10.10
CA GLY A 36 5.03 7.52 -9.11
C GLY A 36 4.91 7.95 -7.65
N VAL A 37 4.14 8.99 -7.34
CA VAL A 37 4.05 9.55 -5.96
C VAL A 37 2.71 9.24 -5.28
N GLY A 38 1.59 9.76 -5.78
CA GLY A 38 0.31 9.76 -5.05
C GLY A 38 -0.28 8.37 -4.80
N ARG A 39 -0.77 7.71 -5.86
CA ARG A 39 -1.38 6.37 -5.74
C ARG A 39 -0.34 5.31 -5.36
N THR A 40 0.89 5.45 -5.87
CA THR A 40 2.02 4.58 -5.52
C THR A 40 2.29 4.63 -4.02
N GLY A 41 2.50 5.82 -3.46
CA GLY A 41 2.75 6.00 -2.03
C GLY A 41 1.57 5.56 -1.17
N ALA A 42 0.33 5.80 -1.61
CA ALA A 42 -0.86 5.32 -0.91
C ALA A 42 -0.89 3.79 -0.80
N TYR A 43 -0.64 3.07 -1.90
CA TYR A 43 -0.59 1.60 -1.89
C TYR A 43 0.53 1.08 -0.97
N ILE A 44 1.75 1.62 -1.10
CA ILE A 44 2.91 1.20 -0.31
C ILE A 44 2.67 1.46 1.19
N CYS A 45 2.15 2.63 1.54
CA CYS A 45 1.80 2.98 2.91
C CYS A 45 0.78 1.99 3.50
N ILE A 46 -0.28 1.70 2.76
CA ILE A 46 -1.31 0.73 3.19
C ILE A 46 -0.69 -0.66 3.40
N ASP A 47 0.17 -1.15 2.50
CA ASP A 47 0.79 -2.46 2.69
C ASP A 47 1.72 -2.50 3.90
N ILE A 48 2.55 -1.47 4.12
CA ILE A 48 3.41 -1.37 5.30
C ILE A 48 2.57 -1.42 6.58
N LEU A 49 1.56 -0.55 6.69
CA LEU A 49 0.75 -0.42 7.90
C LEU A 49 -0.06 -1.70 8.18
N LEU A 50 -0.56 -2.39 7.14
CA LEU A 50 -1.23 -3.68 7.31
C LEU A 50 -0.25 -4.77 7.76
N ASN A 51 1.01 -4.71 7.34
CA ASN A 51 2.04 -5.66 7.78
C ASN A 51 2.46 -5.40 9.22
N GLU A 52 2.59 -4.13 9.62
CA GLU A 52 2.81 -3.72 11.02
C GLU A 52 1.65 -4.21 11.90
N MET A 53 0.39 -3.99 11.47
CA MET A 53 -0.80 -4.43 12.18
C MET A 53 -0.86 -5.96 12.37
N VAL A 54 -0.58 -6.74 11.31
CA VAL A 54 -0.58 -8.22 11.41
C VAL A 54 0.59 -8.74 12.25
N SER A 55 1.65 -7.94 12.40
CA SER A 55 2.82 -8.25 13.23
C SER A 55 2.71 -7.73 14.67
N ASP A 56 1.50 -7.34 15.10
CA ASP A 56 1.22 -6.82 16.44
C ASP A 56 2.03 -5.55 16.79
N GLN A 57 2.33 -4.72 15.78
CA GLN A 57 2.99 -3.43 15.95
C GLN A 57 1.98 -2.28 15.89
N ASP A 58 2.34 -1.15 16.51
CA ASP A 58 1.55 0.08 16.43
C ASP A 58 1.49 0.62 14.99
N VAL A 59 0.30 1.04 14.58
CA VAL A 59 0.04 1.62 13.26
C VAL A 59 0.06 3.14 13.36
N ASP A 60 1.09 3.78 12.81
CA ASP A 60 1.20 5.25 12.72
C ASP A 60 1.28 5.70 11.26
N VAL A 61 0.15 6.21 10.76
CA VAL A 61 0.02 6.70 9.37
C VAL A 61 0.96 7.88 9.11
N LEU A 62 1.10 8.83 10.04
CA LEU A 62 1.91 10.02 9.82
C LEU A 62 3.40 9.67 9.82
N ALA A 63 3.83 8.80 10.74
CA ALA A 63 5.20 8.30 10.75
C ALA A 63 5.51 7.52 9.47
N CYS A 64 4.60 6.67 8.99
CA CYS A 64 4.79 5.93 7.75
C CYS A 64 4.89 6.86 6.54
N ILE A 65 4.00 7.86 6.41
CA ILE A 65 4.09 8.86 5.34
C ILE A 65 5.40 9.65 5.41
N LYS A 66 5.91 9.97 6.61
CA LYS A 66 7.22 10.61 6.77
C LYS A 66 8.38 9.72 6.33
N LYS A 67 8.31 8.40 6.56
CA LYS A 67 9.31 7.44 6.07
C LYS A 67 9.32 7.34 4.54
N LEU A 68 8.18 7.59 3.88
CA LEU A 68 8.02 7.51 2.42
C LEU A 68 8.41 8.80 1.66
N ARG A 69 8.84 9.86 2.36
CA ARG A 69 9.21 11.16 1.78
C ARG A 69 10.69 11.46 2.00
#